data_AF-A0A376FEX3-F1
#
_entry.id   AF-A0A376FEX3-F1
#
_cell.length_a   1.000
_cell.length_b   1.000
_cell.length_c   1.000
_cell.angle_alpha   90.00
_cell.angle_beta   90.00
_cell.angle_gamma   90.00
#
_symmetry.space_group_name_H-M   'P 1'
#
loop_
_entity.id
_entity.type
_entity.pdbx_description
1 polymer ?
#
loop_
_entity_poly.entity_id
_entity_poly.type
_entity_poly.pdbx_seq_one_letter_code
_entity_poly.pdbx_strand_id
1 'polypeptide(L)'
;MFNTDNLPNQFDDPRSQLAQGAKPWWDAFDSGKLPDKAALEQIPAYRATWEAYCEFAGISIAPDVDITQLTDAQLRACNWEQRMRFRRAAQANPHYCPVKQTEVTIGVGKALDAGWSGKKATSTALMREAANKEITEAYMSRTNQKSKLRAALAHHDNHPAVQYAKKQGNKIRVDADALSPGLSAIQDAASLFRKLSEHEKRLADMEARMRDLETFKANTEARHVIEDAGQDPAELARVMRADGDSYGKIAKALGRSRSTIQRWVD
;
A
#
# COMPACT_ATOMS: atom_id res chain seq x y z
N MET A 1 21.80 4.94 36.26
CA MET A 1 20.56 5.34 35.56
C MET A 1 20.18 6.70 36.13
N PHE A 2 20.24 7.78 35.35
CA PHE A 2 19.91 9.11 35.86
C PHE A 2 18.39 9.20 36.04
N ASN A 3 17.95 9.59 37.23
CA ASN A 3 16.53 9.78 37.53
C ASN A 3 16.09 11.10 36.88
N THR A 4 15.33 11.01 35.79
CA THR A 4 14.84 12.16 35.00
C THR A 4 13.51 12.70 35.49
N ASP A 5 12.89 12.05 36.48
CA ASP A 5 11.50 12.33 36.89
C ASP A 5 11.34 13.68 37.61
N ASN A 6 12.44 14.28 38.07
CA ASN A 6 12.48 15.58 38.75
C ASN A 6 13.28 16.64 37.97
N LEU A 7 13.52 16.46 36.67
CA LEU A 7 14.13 17.51 35.87
C LEU A 7 13.14 18.68 35.73
N PRO A 8 13.55 19.93 36.06
CA PRO A 8 12.74 21.10 35.75
C PRO A 8 12.40 21.11 34.27
N ASN A 9 11.16 21.51 33.94
CA ASN A 9 10.76 21.66 32.54
C ASN A 9 11.69 22.70 31.90
N GLN A 10 12.62 22.27 31.05
CA GLN A 10 13.69 23.14 30.54
C GLN A 10 13.19 24.13 29.48
N PHE A 11 11.95 23.98 29.06
CA PHE A 11 11.28 24.82 28.09
C PHE A 11 9.93 25.21 28.66
N ASP A 12 9.78 26.48 29.02
CA ASP A 12 8.51 27.02 29.45
C ASP A 12 7.48 26.88 28.30
N ASP A 13 6.26 26.48 28.63
CA ASP A 13 5.17 26.52 27.65
C ASP A 13 4.98 27.99 27.23
N PRO A 14 5.21 28.36 25.96
CA PRO A 14 5.04 29.75 25.50
C PRO A 14 3.61 30.25 25.72
N ARG A 15 2.63 29.36 25.83
CA ARG A 15 1.23 29.69 26.14
C ARG A 15 1.00 30.10 27.59
N SER A 16 1.93 29.78 28.50
CA SER A 16 1.81 30.10 29.93
C SER A 16 1.89 31.59 30.19
N GLN A 17 2.60 32.34 29.34
CA GLN A 17 2.82 33.78 29.46
C GLN A 17 1.73 34.61 28.74
N LEU A 18 0.86 33.97 27.97
CA LEU A 18 -0.20 34.65 27.21
C LEU A 18 -1.44 34.93 28.08
N ALA A 19 -2.03 36.11 27.86
CA ALA A 19 -3.31 36.47 28.44
C ALA A 19 -4.41 35.47 28.01
N GLN A 20 -5.42 35.26 28.85
CA GLN A 20 -6.44 34.23 28.61
C GLN A 20 -7.23 34.43 27.31
N GLY A 21 -7.42 35.68 26.87
CA GLY A 21 -8.04 36.00 25.57
C GLY A 21 -7.14 35.77 24.35
N ALA A 22 -5.82 35.65 24.54
CA ALA A 22 -4.85 35.41 23.47
C ALA A 22 -4.61 33.92 23.18
N LYS A 23 -4.89 33.03 24.15
CA LYS A 23 -4.74 31.57 23.98
C LYS A 23 -5.56 31.01 22.82
N PRO A 24 -6.85 31.39 22.61
CA PRO A 24 -7.61 30.93 21.45
C PRO A 24 -7.04 31.41 20.11
N TRP A 25 -6.40 32.58 20.06
CA TRP A 25 -5.73 33.07 18.85
C TRP A 25 -4.47 32.26 18.57
N TRP A 26 -3.69 31.97 19.61
CA TRP A 26 -2.53 31.08 19.53
C TRP A 26 -2.91 29.69 18.99
N ASP A 27 -3.93 29.05 19.58
CA ASP A 27 -4.38 27.73 19.13
C ASP A 27 -4.90 27.75 17.69
N ALA A 28 -5.51 28.87 17.26
CA ALA A 28 -5.89 29.06 15.86
C ALA A 28 -4.66 29.14 14.94
N PHE A 29 -3.61 29.86 15.31
CA PHE A 29 -2.36 29.92 14.55
C PHE A 29 -1.63 28.57 14.51
N ASP A 30 -1.57 27.86 15.64
CA ASP A 30 -0.96 26.53 15.79
C ASP A 30 -1.68 25.48 14.92
N SER A 31 -3.00 25.58 14.80
CA SER A 31 -3.80 24.75 13.87
C SER A 31 -3.64 25.13 12.38
N GLY A 32 -2.83 26.15 12.07
CA GLY A 32 -2.52 26.59 10.71
C GLY A 32 -3.49 27.62 10.14
N LYS A 33 -4.36 28.22 10.96
CA LYS A 33 -5.20 29.34 10.52
C LYS A 33 -4.35 30.59 10.30
N LEU A 34 -4.54 31.24 9.16
CA LEU A 34 -3.85 32.50 8.87
C LEU A 34 -4.38 33.63 9.79
N PRO A 35 -3.51 34.58 10.17
CA PRO A 35 -3.94 35.72 10.96
C PRO A 35 -4.87 36.62 10.16
N ASP A 36 -5.88 37.17 10.84
CA ASP A 36 -6.78 38.16 10.26
C ASP A 36 -6.05 39.51 10.16
N LYS A 37 -5.97 40.06 8.95
CA LYS A 37 -5.27 41.33 8.67
C LYS A 37 -5.90 42.52 9.38
N ALA A 38 -7.24 42.58 9.43
CA ALA A 38 -7.93 43.66 10.12
C ALA A 38 -7.64 43.61 11.63
N ALA A 39 -7.60 42.40 12.19
CA ALA A 39 -7.25 42.20 13.60
C ALA A 39 -5.77 42.50 13.90
N LEU A 40 -4.85 42.17 12.99
CA LEU A 40 -3.43 42.54 13.11
C LEU A 40 -3.24 44.07 13.14
N GLU A 41 -4.03 44.82 12.38
CA GLU A 41 -3.97 46.28 12.35
C GLU A 41 -4.64 46.92 13.57
N GLN A 42 -5.83 46.43 13.95
CA GLN A 42 -6.71 47.12 14.91
C GLN A 42 -6.52 46.66 16.36
N ILE A 43 -6.00 45.45 16.60
CA ILE A 43 -5.92 44.84 17.93
C ILE A 43 -4.45 44.58 18.29
N PRO A 44 -3.79 45.47 19.06
CA PRO A 44 -2.39 45.32 19.43
C PRO A 44 -2.06 44.00 20.13
N ALA A 45 -2.97 43.49 20.97
CA ALA A 45 -2.79 42.20 21.65
C ALA A 45 -2.83 41.01 20.67
N TYR A 46 -3.62 41.09 19.60
CA TYR A 46 -3.68 40.07 18.55
C TYR A 46 -2.37 40.05 17.75
N ARG A 47 -1.84 41.23 17.41
CA ARG A 47 -0.54 41.39 16.76
C ARG A 47 0.60 40.80 17.61
N ALA A 48 0.68 41.19 18.89
CA ALA A 48 1.72 40.68 19.79
C ALA A 48 1.64 39.15 19.95
N THR A 49 0.43 38.58 19.97
CA THR A 49 0.24 37.11 20.02
C THR A 49 0.73 36.43 18.74
N TRP A 50 0.48 37.04 17.59
CA TRP A 50 0.98 36.55 16.30
C TRP A 50 2.51 36.64 16.20
N GLU A 51 3.11 37.75 16.63
CA GLU A 51 4.57 37.94 16.66
C GLU A 51 5.26 36.93 17.59
N ALA A 52 4.71 36.73 18.79
CA ALA A 52 5.21 35.72 19.74
C ALA A 52 5.05 34.29 19.18
N TYR A 53 3.95 34.00 18.49
CA TYR A 53 3.77 32.73 17.80
C TYR A 53 4.77 32.56 16.66
N CYS A 54 5.05 33.61 15.90
CA CYS A 54 6.05 33.57 14.85
C CYS A 54 7.45 33.29 15.40
N GLU A 55 7.84 33.95 16.50
CA GLU A 55 9.11 33.68 17.17
C GLU A 55 9.20 32.23 17.67
N PHE A 56 8.16 31.74 18.34
CA PHE A 56 8.07 30.35 18.80
C PHE A 56 8.13 29.32 17.67
N ALA A 57 7.37 29.55 16.59
CA ALA A 57 7.30 28.66 15.45
C ALA A 57 8.53 28.79 14.52
N GLY A 58 9.49 29.65 14.84
CA GLY A 58 10.67 29.92 14.00
C GLY A 58 10.32 30.59 12.67
N ILE A 59 9.18 31.26 12.61
CA ILE A 59 8.70 32.05 11.47
C ILE A 59 9.45 33.38 11.50
N SER A 60 10.62 33.42 10.86
CA SER A 60 11.27 34.70 10.56
C SER A 60 10.50 35.39 9.44
N ILE A 61 9.67 36.36 9.82
CA ILE A 61 9.33 37.45 8.91
C ILE A 61 10.62 38.26 8.75
N ALA A 62 11.07 38.47 7.51
CA ALA A 62 12.22 39.34 7.30
C ALA A 62 11.90 40.69 7.96
N PRO A 63 12.85 41.32 8.68
CA PRO A 63 12.59 42.53 9.47
C PRO A 63 11.98 43.70 8.66
N ASP A 64 12.08 43.61 7.33
CA ASP A 64 11.68 44.64 6.37
C ASP A 64 10.32 44.34 5.71
N VAL A 65 9.67 43.23 6.07
CA VAL A 65 8.41 42.77 5.43
C VAL A 65 7.23 43.06 6.34
N ASP A 66 6.47 44.09 5.98
CA ASP A 66 5.19 44.40 6.61
C ASP A 66 4.15 43.33 6.24
N ILE A 67 3.84 42.46 7.21
CA ILE A 67 2.92 41.32 7.08
C ILE A 67 1.52 41.78 6.67
N THR A 68 1.13 42.99 7.07
CA THR A 68 -0.20 43.57 6.76
C THR A 68 -0.36 43.85 5.26
N GLN A 69 0.75 44.04 4.54
CA GLN A 69 0.76 44.35 3.10
C GLN A 69 0.87 43.10 2.23
N LEU A 70 1.14 41.92 2.81
CA LEU A 70 1.24 40.68 2.06
C LEU A 70 -0.14 40.16 1.66
N THR A 71 -0.29 39.81 0.39
CA THR A 71 -1.44 39.05 -0.09
C THR A 71 -1.44 37.64 0.50
N ASP A 72 -2.60 36.98 0.54
CA ASP A 72 -2.72 35.62 1.08
C ASP A 72 -1.91 34.59 0.29
N ALA A 73 -1.59 34.90 -0.98
CA ALA A 73 -0.70 34.12 -1.81
C ALA A 73 0.76 34.27 -1.36
N GLN A 74 1.20 35.49 -1.02
CA GLN A 74 2.54 35.76 -0.53
C GLN A 74 2.76 35.20 0.88
N LEU A 75 1.76 35.28 1.77
CA LEU A 75 1.81 34.63 3.08
C LEU A 75 1.96 33.10 2.97
N ARG A 76 1.20 32.48 2.06
CA ARG A 76 1.34 31.05 1.75
C ARG A 76 2.72 30.73 1.16
N ALA A 77 3.26 31.59 0.30
CA ALA A 77 4.59 31.43 -0.27
C ALA A 77 5.70 31.52 0.79
N CYS A 78 5.64 32.49 1.72
CA CYS A 78 6.57 32.59 2.85
C CYS A 78 6.52 31.35 3.75
N ASN A 79 5.32 30.90 4.14
CA ASN A 79 5.15 29.69 4.95
C ASN A 79 5.67 28.44 4.21
N TRP A 80 5.50 28.38 2.89
CA TRP A 80 6.06 27.32 2.06
C TRP A 80 7.59 27.36 2.00
N GLU A 81 8.19 28.53 1.78
CA GLU A 81 9.65 28.70 1.77
C GLU A 81 10.28 28.32 3.10
N GLN A 82 9.64 28.65 4.22
CA GLN A 82 10.11 28.25 5.54
C GLN A 82 10.00 26.75 5.78
N ARG A 83 8.88 26.10 5.41
CA ARG A 83 8.78 24.64 5.41
C ARG A 83 9.88 24.01 4.56
N MET A 84 10.22 24.62 3.42
CA MET A 84 11.35 24.18 2.58
C MET A 84 12.70 24.40 3.26
N ARG A 85 12.91 25.49 4.01
CA ARG A 85 14.13 25.73 4.81
C ARG A 85 14.27 24.70 5.92
N PHE A 86 13.20 24.41 6.67
CA PHE A 86 13.18 23.31 7.65
C PHE A 86 13.45 21.96 6.99
N ARG A 87 12.86 21.66 5.84
CA ARG A 87 13.18 20.45 5.07
C ARG A 87 14.66 20.40 4.69
N ARG A 88 15.23 21.48 4.16
CA ARG A 88 16.66 21.54 3.78
C ARG A 88 17.57 21.38 5.01
N ALA A 89 17.25 22.03 6.11
CA ALA A 89 17.98 21.91 7.38
C ALA A 89 17.88 20.51 7.97
N ALA A 90 16.70 19.88 7.95
CA ALA A 90 16.48 18.50 8.39
C ALA A 90 17.09 17.46 7.43
N GLN A 91 17.21 17.78 6.14
CA GLN A 91 17.96 16.97 5.18
C GLN A 91 19.48 17.05 5.44
N ALA A 92 19.97 18.25 5.77
CA ALA A 92 21.37 18.51 6.08
C ALA A 92 21.80 17.96 7.47
N ASN A 93 20.89 17.91 8.45
CA ASN A 93 21.16 17.42 9.80
C ASN A 93 20.35 16.16 10.16
N PRO A 94 20.93 14.96 10.04
CA PRO A 94 20.30 13.68 10.40
C PRO A 94 19.84 13.58 11.86
N HIS A 95 20.45 14.38 12.75
CA HIS A 95 20.16 14.37 14.19
C HIS A 95 18.84 15.07 14.56
N TYR A 96 18.37 16.02 13.75
CA TYR A 96 17.18 16.82 14.07
C TYR A 96 15.87 16.04 13.83
N CYS A 97 15.86 15.20 12.81
CA CYS A 97 14.80 14.23 12.60
C CYS A 97 15.42 12.88 12.21
N PRO A 98 15.68 12.00 13.20
CA PRO A 98 16.22 10.68 12.94
C PRO A 98 15.13 9.79 12.31
N VAL A 99 15.46 9.14 11.20
CA VAL A 99 14.61 8.10 10.61
C VAL A 99 14.66 6.87 11.51
N LYS A 100 13.59 6.55 12.22
CA LYS A 100 13.56 5.38 13.12
C LYS A 100 13.35 4.10 12.33
N GLN A 101 14.06 3.03 12.69
CA GLN A 101 13.90 1.73 12.02
C GLN A 101 12.47 1.19 12.17
N THR A 102 11.83 1.38 13.32
CA THR A 102 10.45 0.94 13.59
C THR A 102 9.45 1.58 12.63
N GLU A 103 9.57 2.87 12.37
CA GLU A 103 8.72 3.63 11.42
C GLU A 103 8.91 3.10 9.99
N VAL A 104 10.16 2.85 9.57
CA VAL A 104 10.45 2.27 8.25
C VAL A 104 9.89 0.85 8.13
N THR A 105 9.99 0.04 9.19
CA THR A 105 9.40 -1.32 9.21
C THR A 105 7.89 -1.26 9.04
N ILE A 106 7.18 -0.38 9.75
CA ILE A 106 5.73 -0.21 9.60
C ILE A 106 5.40 0.28 8.17
N GLY A 107 6.13 1.27 7.66
CA GLY A 107 5.94 1.79 6.30
C GLY A 107 6.15 0.76 5.20
N VAL A 108 7.15 -0.11 5.34
CA VAL A 108 7.39 -1.23 4.41
C VAL A 108 6.25 -2.26 4.47
N GLY A 109 5.76 -2.58 5.67
CA GLY A 109 4.59 -3.46 5.82
C GLY A 109 3.37 -2.90 5.09
N LYS A 110 3.07 -1.61 5.29
CA LYS A 110 1.98 -0.92 4.58
C LYS A 110 2.20 -0.86 3.07
N ALA A 111 3.44 -0.69 2.60
CA ALA A 111 3.75 -0.73 1.17
C ALA A 111 3.48 -2.11 0.56
N LEU A 112 3.83 -3.17 1.28
CA LEU A 112 3.54 -4.55 0.88
C LEU A 112 2.02 -4.81 0.85
N ASP A 113 1.28 -4.38 1.88
CA ASP A 113 -0.17 -4.51 1.97
C ASP A 113 -0.88 -3.72 0.86
N ALA A 114 -0.48 -2.47 0.61
CA ALA A 114 -1.03 -1.62 -0.45
C ALA A 114 -0.79 -2.26 -1.84
N GLY A 115 0.40 -2.81 -2.05
CA GLY A 115 0.74 -3.51 -3.28
C GLY A 115 -0.05 -4.80 -3.48
N TRP A 116 -0.19 -5.60 -2.41
CA TRP A 116 -0.87 -6.91 -2.41
C TRP A 116 -2.40 -6.83 -2.35
N SER A 117 -2.96 -5.73 -1.86
CA SER A 117 -4.41 -5.45 -1.93
C SER A 117 -4.80 -4.77 -3.25
N GLY A 118 -3.82 -4.25 -4.01
CA GLY A 118 -4.05 -3.50 -5.24
C GLY A 118 -4.44 -2.03 -5.03
N LYS A 119 -4.54 -1.56 -3.78
CA LYS A 119 -4.81 -0.15 -3.45
C LYS A 119 -3.50 0.58 -3.19
N LYS A 120 -2.88 1.07 -4.26
CA LYS A 120 -1.63 1.81 -4.18
C LYS A 120 -1.80 3.11 -3.40
N ALA A 121 -0.86 3.37 -2.50
CA ALA A 121 -0.74 4.66 -1.81
C ALA A 121 0.58 5.34 -2.19
N THR A 122 0.69 6.64 -1.92
CA THR A 122 1.95 7.37 -2.10
C THR A 122 2.91 7.03 -0.95
N SER A 123 4.21 6.99 -1.21
CA SER A 123 5.22 6.70 -0.18
C SER A 123 5.10 7.64 1.04
N THR A 124 4.73 8.89 0.80
CA THR A 124 4.48 9.87 1.88
C THR A 124 3.24 9.52 2.69
N ALA A 125 2.15 9.09 2.07
CA ALA A 125 0.95 8.66 2.79
C ALA A 125 1.23 7.42 3.65
N LEU A 126 1.93 6.43 3.10
CA LEU A 126 2.35 5.23 3.83
C LEU A 126 3.17 5.55 5.08
N MET A 127 4.12 6.50 4.95
CA MET A 127 4.98 6.90 6.07
C MET A 127 4.30 7.83 7.08
N ARG A 128 3.39 8.73 6.66
CA ARG A 128 2.62 9.59 7.59
C ARG A 128 1.72 8.81 8.53
N GLU A 129 1.37 7.62 8.10
CA GLU A 129 0.58 6.65 8.82
C GLU A 129 1.42 5.74 9.72
N ALA A 130 2.75 5.77 9.55
CA ALA A 130 3.74 5.00 10.31
C ALA A 130 4.53 5.88 11.30
N ALA A 131 4.62 7.19 11.02
CA ALA A 131 5.42 8.17 11.75
C ALA A 131 4.65 9.48 12.00
N ASN A 132 5.25 10.42 12.72
CA ASN A 132 4.65 11.75 12.93
C ASN A 132 4.44 12.47 11.57
N LYS A 133 3.19 12.87 11.31
CA LYS A 133 2.70 13.42 10.05
C LYS A 133 3.47 14.66 9.58
N GLU A 134 3.95 15.48 10.51
CA GLU A 134 4.56 16.78 10.23
C GLU A 134 5.99 16.65 9.68
N ILE A 135 6.73 15.64 10.13
CA ILE A 135 8.17 15.51 9.84
C ILE A 135 8.45 14.48 8.75
N THR A 136 7.45 13.65 8.41
CA THR A 136 7.57 12.57 7.42
C THR A 136 8.16 13.07 6.10
N GLU A 137 7.67 14.20 5.58
CA GLU A 137 8.14 14.76 4.31
C GLU A 137 9.63 15.15 4.32
N ALA A 138 10.18 15.51 5.48
CA ALA A 138 11.53 16.03 5.60
C ALA A 138 12.60 14.97 5.31
N TYR A 139 12.30 13.68 5.53
CA TYR A 139 13.28 12.61 5.39
C TYR A 139 12.95 11.60 4.27
N MET A 140 11.83 11.75 3.55
CA MET A 140 11.44 10.84 2.46
C MET A 140 12.47 10.73 1.34
N SER A 141 13.15 11.83 1.02
CA SER A 141 14.17 11.94 -0.03
C SER A 141 15.60 11.80 0.49
N ARG A 142 15.79 11.55 1.80
CA ARG A 142 17.12 11.43 2.39
C ARG A 142 17.79 10.15 1.86
N THR A 143 19.06 10.26 1.48
CA THR A 143 19.91 9.14 1.05
C THR A 143 20.35 8.28 2.24
N ASN A 144 21.06 7.18 1.96
CA ASN A 144 21.54 6.19 2.92
C ASN A 144 20.45 5.47 3.73
N GLN A 145 19.24 5.32 3.19
CA GLN A 145 18.14 4.58 3.83
C GLN A 145 18.02 3.13 3.34
N LYS A 146 18.85 2.73 2.36
CA LYS A 146 18.82 1.38 1.78
C LYS A 146 18.93 0.26 2.80
N SER A 147 19.85 0.39 3.77
CA SER A 147 20.06 -0.63 4.81
C SER A 147 18.81 -0.80 5.68
N LYS A 148 18.15 0.32 6.03
CA LYS A 148 16.93 0.31 6.86
C LYS A 148 15.76 -0.32 6.12
N LEU A 149 15.59 0.01 4.84
CA LEU A 149 14.57 -0.60 3.98
C LEU A 149 14.77 -2.10 3.83
N ARG A 150 16.01 -2.57 3.66
CA ARG A 150 16.33 -4.01 3.60
C ARG A 150 16.04 -4.73 4.91
N ALA A 151 16.44 -4.15 6.04
CA ALA A 151 16.15 -4.69 7.36
C ALA A 151 14.64 -4.74 7.64
N ALA A 152 13.91 -3.69 7.26
CA ALA A 152 12.46 -3.62 7.34
C ALA A 152 11.78 -4.68 6.46
N LEU A 153 12.24 -4.89 5.23
CA LEU A 153 11.71 -5.92 4.35
C LEU A 153 11.96 -7.33 4.89
N ALA A 154 13.13 -7.58 5.48
CA ALA A 154 13.46 -8.85 6.12
C ALA A 154 12.57 -9.14 7.35
N HIS A 155 12.11 -8.11 8.06
CA HIS A 155 11.16 -8.26 9.16
C HIS A 155 9.78 -8.77 8.68
N HIS A 156 9.41 -8.50 7.42
CA HIS A 156 8.14 -8.92 6.83
C HIS A 156 8.26 -10.20 6.00
N ASP A 157 9.14 -11.12 6.43
CA ASP A 157 9.41 -12.37 5.71
C ASP A 157 8.15 -13.23 5.50
N ASN A 158 7.21 -13.15 6.44
CA ASN A 158 5.94 -13.90 6.43
C ASN A 158 4.84 -13.24 5.57
N HIS A 159 5.09 -12.07 4.99
CA HIS A 159 4.07 -11.37 4.21
C HIS A 159 3.74 -12.16 2.91
N PRO A 160 2.46 -12.27 2.49
CA PRO A 160 2.06 -13.06 1.32
C PRO A 160 2.84 -12.74 0.04
N ALA A 161 3.07 -11.45 -0.25
CA ALA A 161 3.87 -11.03 -1.40
C ALA A 161 5.33 -11.51 -1.33
N VAL A 162 5.94 -11.53 -0.14
CA VAL A 162 7.34 -11.97 0.07
C VAL A 162 7.43 -13.49 -0.07
N GLN A 163 6.52 -14.22 0.59
CA GLN A 163 6.42 -15.68 0.49
C GLN A 163 6.17 -16.14 -0.94
N TYR A 164 5.27 -15.46 -1.66
CA TYR A 164 5.01 -15.75 -3.06
C TYR A 164 6.23 -15.49 -3.95
N ALA A 165 6.92 -14.35 -3.77
CA ALA A 165 8.16 -14.08 -4.49
C ALA A 165 9.20 -15.18 -4.29
N LYS A 166 9.38 -15.63 -3.03
CA LYS A 166 10.29 -16.75 -2.70
C LYS A 166 9.89 -18.06 -3.36
N LYS A 167 8.59 -18.38 -3.37
CA LYS A 167 8.06 -19.57 -4.04
C LYS A 167 8.39 -19.58 -5.54
N GLN A 168 8.40 -18.40 -6.17
CA GLN A 168 8.77 -18.20 -7.57
C GLN A 168 10.30 -18.13 -7.81
N GLY A 169 11.12 -18.40 -6.80
CA GLY A 169 12.58 -18.30 -6.90
C GLY A 169 13.11 -16.86 -7.03
N ASN A 170 12.28 -15.87 -6.71
CA ASN A 170 12.60 -14.45 -6.82
C ASN A 170 12.64 -13.77 -5.43
N LYS A 171 13.09 -12.51 -5.39
CA LYS A 171 13.08 -11.68 -4.18
C LYS A 171 12.67 -10.25 -4.50
N ILE A 172 11.91 -9.62 -3.61
CA ILE A 172 11.66 -8.18 -3.67
C ILE A 172 12.99 -7.48 -3.40
N ARG A 173 13.46 -6.66 -4.35
CA ARG A 173 14.73 -5.95 -4.25
C ARG A 173 14.52 -4.51 -3.80
N VAL A 174 15.43 -4.04 -2.97
CA VAL A 174 15.53 -2.63 -2.58
C VAL A 174 16.83 -2.09 -3.15
N ASP A 175 16.72 -1.41 -4.30
CA ASP A 175 17.86 -0.82 -4.99
C ASP A 175 17.98 0.69 -4.73
N ALA A 176 16.84 1.34 -4.47
CA ALA A 176 16.79 2.75 -4.13
C ALA A 176 17.42 3.05 -2.76
N ASP A 177 18.04 4.22 -2.67
CA ASP A 177 18.77 4.67 -1.47
C ASP A 177 17.97 5.64 -0.58
N ALA A 178 16.76 6.00 -1.01
CA ALA A 178 15.83 6.85 -0.27
C ALA A 178 14.48 6.13 -0.03
N LEU A 179 13.75 6.55 1.01
CA LEU A 179 12.48 5.93 1.40
C LEU A 179 11.40 6.07 0.34
N SER A 180 11.27 7.25 -0.28
CA SER A 180 10.24 7.50 -1.30
C SER A 180 10.32 6.53 -2.48
N PRO A 181 11.43 6.45 -3.23
CA PRO A 181 11.59 5.48 -4.31
C PRO A 181 11.65 4.03 -3.81
N GLY A 182 12.20 3.78 -2.62
CA GLY A 182 12.27 2.43 -2.05
C GLY A 182 10.91 1.82 -1.73
N LEU A 183 10.03 2.58 -1.07
CA LEU A 183 8.67 2.13 -0.74
C LEU A 183 7.80 1.95 -1.98
N SER A 184 7.94 2.85 -2.97
CA SER A 184 7.25 2.70 -4.26
C SER A 184 7.66 1.40 -4.95
N ALA A 185 8.97 1.12 -5.02
CA ALA A 185 9.48 -0.10 -5.65
C ALA A 185 9.00 -1.38 -4.94
N ILE A 186 8.94 -1.37 -3.61
CA ILE A 186 8.40 -2.50 -2.82
C ILE A 186 6.91 -2.70 -3.14
N GLN A 187 6.13 -1.61 -3.17
CA GLN A 187 4.70 -1.65 -3.49
C GLN A 187 4.45 -2.16 -4.92
N ASP A 188 5.24 -1.71 -5.89
CA ASP A 188 5.15 -2.13 -7.29
C ASP A 188 5.49 -3.63 -7.44
N ALA A 189 6.54 -4.09 -6.76
CA ALA A 189 6.91 -5.51 -6.73
C ALA A 189 5.81 -6.37 -6.11
N ALA A 190 5.23 -5.94 -4.98
CA ALA A 190 4.11 -6.65 -4.35
C ALA A 190 2.86 -6.71 -5.26
N SER A 191 2.56 -5.62 -5.97
CA SER A 191 1.49 -5.61 -6.98
C SER A 191 1.76 -6.55 -8.15
N LEU A 192 3.01 -6.66 -8.60
CA LEU A 192 3.40 -7.60 -9.66
C LEU A 192 3.15 -9.04 -9.21
N PHE A 193 3.64 -9.41 -8.02
CA PHE A 193 3.46 -10.76 -7.49
C PHE A 193 1.99 -11.10 -7.23
N ARG A 194 1.18 -10.13 -6.80
CA ARG A 194 -0.28 -10.31 -6.70
C ARG A 194 -0.89 -10.69 -8.04
N LYS A 195 -0.63 -9.88 -9.08
CA LYS A 195 -1.14 -10.14 -10.44
C LYS A 195 -0.68 -11.50 -10.96
N LEU A 196 0.57 -11.86 -10.72
CA LEU A 196 1.12 -13.16 -11.13
C LEU A 196 0.38 -14.30 -10.42
N SER A 197 0.10 -14.17 -9.12
CA SER A 197 -0.69 -15.16 -8.37
C SER A 197 -2.14 -15.29 -8.85
N GLU A 198 -2.74 -14.20 -9.29
CA GLU A 198 -4.10 -14.20 -9.86
C GLU A 198 -4.11 -14.84 -11.24
N HIS A 199 -3.10 -14.57 -12.07
CA HIS A 199 -2.95 -15.19 -13.38
C HIS A 199 -2.73 -16.70 -13.28
N GLU A 200 -1.88 -17.17 -12.36
CA GLU A 200 -1.69 -18.62 -12.13
C GLU A 200 -2.99 -19.32 -11.73
N LYS A 201 -3.77 -18.73 -10.82
CA LYS A 201 -5.07 -19.27 -10.43
C LYS A 201 -6.03 -19.34 -11.61
N ARG A 202 -6.05 -18.29 -12.44
CA ARG A 202 -6.91 -18.24 -13.63
C ARG A 202 -6.49 -19.25 -14.69
N LEU A 203 -5.19 -19.46 -14.89
CA LEU A 203 -4.68 -20.49 -15.80
C LEU A 203 -5.05 -21.88 -15.33
N ALA A 204 -4.90 -22.18 -14.04
CA ALA A 204 -5.31 -23.46 -13.48
C ALA A 204 -6.82 -23.72 -13.64
N ASP A 205 -7.67 -22.70 -13.43
CA ASP A 205 -9.12 -22.78 -13.68
C ASP A 205 -9.43 -22.98 -15.18
N MET A 206 -8.73 -22.29 -16.07
CA MET A 206 -8.87 -22.49 -17.52
C MET A 206 -8.45 -23.88 -17.96
N GLU A 207 -7.35 -24.42 -17.44
CA GLU A 207 -6.90 -25.79 -17.72
C GLU A 207 -7.92 -26.83 -17.23
N ALA A 208 -8.50 -26.63 -16.05
CA ALA A 208 -9.59 -27.49 -15.56
C ALA A 208 -10.79 -27.48 -16.51
N ARG A 209 -11.26 -26.29 -16.90
CA ARG A 209 -12.38 -26.16 -17.85
C ARG A 209 -12.07 -26.74 -19.22
N MET A 210 -10.84 -26.62 -19.72
CA MET A 210 -10.43 -27.21 -20.99
C MET A 210 -10.46 -28.74 -20.92
N ARG A 211 -9.96 -29.35 -19.83
CA ARG A 211 -10.06 -30.81 -19.64
C ARG A 211 -11.51 -31.29 -19.59
N ASP A 212 -12.39 -30.54 -18.92
CA ASP A 212 -13.81 -30.87 -18.86
C ASP A 212 -14.45 -30.81 -20.26
N LEU A 213 -14.12 -29.78 -21.04
CA LEU A 213 -14.60 -29.62 -22.42
C LEU A 213 -14.05 -30.69 -23.37
N GLU A 214 -12.78 -31.05 -23.26
CA GLU A 214 -12.17 -32.14 -24.03
C GLU A 214 -12.82 -33.48 -23.69
N THR A 215 -13.11 -33.73 -22.42
CA THR A 215 -13.83 -34.93 -21.97
C THR A 215 -15.26 -34.95 -22.52
N PHE A 216 -15.94 -33.80 -22.49
CA PHE A 216 -17.27 -33.64 -23.08
C PHE A 216 -17.26 -33.87 -24.59
N LYS A 217 -16.28 -33.30 -25.30
CA LYS A 217 -16.09 -33.46 -26.74
C LYS A 217 -15.84 -34.92 -27.10
N ALA A 218 -14.90 -35.60 -26.44
CA ALA A 218 -14.61 -37.01 -26.70
C ALA A 218 -15.84 -37.91 -26.49
N ASN A 219 -16.62 -37.66 -25.43
CA ASN A 219 -17.88 -38.39 -25.18
C ASN A 219 -18.95 -38.12 -26.25
N THR A 220 -18.94 -36.93 -26.85
CA THR A 220 -19.92 -36.52 -27.87
C THR A 220 -19.52 -37.06 -29.24
N GLU A 221 -18.24 -36.99 -29.60
CA GLU A 221 -17.70 -37.61 -30.81
C GLU A 221 -17.91 -39.13 -30.80
N ALA A 222 -17.70 -39.82 -29.67
CA ALA A 222 -17.99 -41.25 -29.57
C ALA A 222 -19.45 -41.59 -29.88
N ARG A 223 -20.40 -40.71 -29.51
CA ARG A 223 -21.83 -40.88 -29.85
C ARG A 223 -22.08 -40.64 -31.32
N HIS A 224 -21.52 -39.55 -31.88
CA HIS A 224 -21.70 -39.22 -33.29
C HIS A 224 -21.09 -40.26 -34.22
N VAL A 225 -19.94 -40.86 -33.90
CA VAL A 225 -19.36 -41.94 -34.72
C VAL A 225 -20.32 -43.12 -34.89
N ILE A 226 -21.08 -43.46 -33.85
CA ILE A 226 -22.06 -44.56 -33.91
C ILE A 226 -23.31 -44.15 -34.70
N GLU A 227 -23.78 -42.92 -34.47
CA GLU A 227 -24.93 -42.35 -35.18
C GLU A 227 -24.64 -42.17 -36.68
N ASP A 228 -23.46 -41.68 -37.05
CA ASP A 228 -22.99 -41.50 -38.43
C ASP A 228 -22.74 -42.83 -39.14
N ALA A 229 -22.38 -43.89 -38.41
CA ALA A 229 -22.27 -45.25 -38.94
C ALA A 229 -23.63 -45.94 -39.15
N GLY A 230 -24.74 -45.30 -38.73
CA GLY A 230 -26.09 -45.83 -38.85
C GLY A 230 -26.37 -47.07 -37.98
N GLN A 231 -25.53 -47.32 -36.96
CA GLN A 231 -25.69 -48.47 -36.06
C GLN A 231 -26.60 -48.13 -34.88
N ASP A 232 -27.49 -49.04 -34.50
CA ASP A 232 -28.26 -48.91 -33.25
C ASP A 232 -27.32 -49.09 -32.04
N PRO A 233 -27.14 -48.06 -31.19
CA PRO A 233 -26.27 -48.14 -30.02
C PRO A 233 -26.66 -49.24 -29.03
N ALA A 234 -27.94 -49.62 -28.96
CA ALA A 234 -28.42 -50.65 -28.04
C ALA A 234 -28.06 -52.07 -28.51
N GLU A 235 -28.06 -52.31 -29.81
CA GLU A 235 -27.58 -53.58 -30.39
C GLU A 235 -26.07 -53.72 -30.23
N LEU A 236 -25.31 -52.65 -30.50
CA LEU A 236 -23.86 -52.65 -30.33
C LEU A 236 -23.46 -52.91 -28.87
N ALA A 237 -24.19 -52.34 -27.90
CA ALA A 237 -23.99 -52.62 -26.47
C ALA A 237 -24.20 -54.10 -26.11
N ARG A 238 -25.22 -54.76 -26.70
CA ARG A 238 -25.52 -56.18 -26.49
C ARG A 238 -24.41 -57.08 -27.07
N VAL A 239 -23.92 -56.76 -28.27
CA VAL A 239 -22.80 -57.49 -28.91
C VAL A 239 -21.53 -57.36 -28.07
N MET A 240 -21.14 -56.14 -27.69
CA MET A 240 -19.94 -55.95 -26.85
C MET A 240 -20.04 -56.68 -25.51
N ARG A 241 -21.24 -56.78 -24.92
CA ARG A 241 -21.44 -57.57 -23.70
C ARG A 241 -21.29 -59.07 -23.96
N ALA A 242 -21.84 -59.58 -25.06
CA ALA A 242 -21.69 -60.97 -25.45
C ALA A 242 -20.22 -61.35 -25.68
N ASP A 243 -19.42 -60.41 -26.19
CA ASP A 243 -17.95 -60.53 -26.35
C ASP A 243 -17.17 -60.45 -25.02
N GLY A 244 -17.86 -60.22 -23.90
CA GLY A 244 -17.28 -60.25 -22.55
C GLY A 244 -16.89 -58.88 -21.98
N ASP A 245 -17.16 -57.77 -22.68
CA ASP A 245 -16.79 -56.46 -22.17
C ASP A 245 -17.59 -56.06 -20.93
N SER A 246 -16.92 -55.38 -19.99
CA SER A 246 -17.56 -54.86 -18.79
C SER A 246 -18.44 -53.65 -19.10
N TYR A 247 -19.51 -53.44 -18.31
CA TYR A 247 -20.41 -52.29 -18.48
C TYR A 247 -19.67 -50.94 -18.50
N GLY A 248 -18.56 -50.80 -17.76
CA GLY A 248 -17.74 -49.59 -17.78
C GLY A 248 -16.98 -49.39 -19.09
N LYS A 249 -16.50 -50.48 -19.69
CA LYS A 249 -15.80 -50.45 -20.99
C LYS A 249 -16.77 -50.13 -22.14
N ILE A 250 -17.96 -50.73 -22.12
CA ILE A 250 -19.03 -50.45 -23.10
C ILE A 250 -19.53 -49.00 -22.99
N ALA A 251 -19.76 -48.52 -21.77
CA ALA A 251 -20.16 -47.13 -21.51
C ALA A 251 -19.15 -46.12 -22.08
N LYS A 252 -17.86 -46.39 -21.93
CA LYS A 252 -16.78 -45.56 -22.47
C LYS A 252 -16.73 -45.62 -24.01
N ALA A 253 -16.92 -46.79 -24.61
CA ALA A 253 -16.90 -46.96 -26.06
C ALA A 253 -18.09 -46.28 -26.75
N LEU A 254 -19.28 -46.34 -26.13
CA LEU A 254 -20.52 -45.76 -26.70
C LEU A 254 -20.80 -44.32 -26.25
N GLY A 255 -19.97 -43.76 -25.37
CA GLY A 255 -20.17 -42.44 -24.78
C GLY A 255 -21.46 -42.32 -23.93
N ARG A 256 -22.04 -43.41 -23.43
CA ARG A 256 -23.28 -43.42 -22.62
C ARG A 256 -22.99 -43.74 -21.16
N SER A 257 -23.91 -43.42 -20.26
CA SER A 257 -23.73 -43.77 -18.84
C SER A 257 -23.83 -45.27 -18.62
N ARG A 258 -23.16 -45.78 -17.58
CA ARG A 258 -23.21 -47.21 -17.20
C ARG A 258 -24.64 -47.70 -16.97
N SER A 259 -25.50 -46.88 -16.36
CA SER A 259 -26.91 -47.19 -16.13
C SER A 259 -27.71 -47.31 -17.43
N THR A 260 -27.42 -46.49 -18.43
CA THR A 260 -28.02 -46.62 -19.76
C THR A 260 -27.62 -47.92 -20.45
N ILE A 261 -26.33 -48.29 -20.39
CA ILE A 261 -25.87 -49.57 -20.94
C ILE A 261 -26.52 -50.75 -20.22
N GLN A 262 -26.60 -50.69 -18.90
CA GLN A 262 -27.22 -51.75 -18.10
C GLN A 262 -28.67 -51.98 -18.53
N ARG A 263 -29.45 -50.91 -18.75
CA ARG A 263 -30.84 -51.00 -19.25
C ARG A 263 -30.98 -51.58 -20.66
N TRP A 264 -29.94 -51.49 -21.51
CA TRP A 264 -29.99 -52.01 -22.89
C TRP A 264 -29.59 -53.47 -23.02
N VAL A 265 -28.86 -53.98 -22.02
CA VAL A 265 -28.18 -55.27 -22.06
C VAL A 265 -28.79 -56.27 -21.07
N ASP A 266 -29.33 -55.77 -19.95
CA ASP A 266 -30.16 -56.55 -19.02
C ASP A 266 -31.60 -56.67 -19.56
#